data_AF-A0A7C2RST8-F1
#
_entry.id   AF-A0A7C2RST8-F1
#
_cell.length_a   1.000
_cell.length_b   1.000
_cell.length_c   1.000
_cell.angle_alpha   90.00
_cell.angle_beta   90.00
_cell.angle_gamma   90.00
#
_symmetry.space_group_name_H-M   'P 1'
#
loop_
_entity.id
_entity.type
_entity.pdbx_description
1 polymer ?
#
loop_
_entity_poly.entity_id
_entity_poly.type
_entity_poly.pdbx_seq_one_letter_code
_entity_poly.pdbx_strand_id
1 'polypeptide(L)'
;MRRIPRTMSTQHPDNARIPGWAGGEVIEGEAEVVEAYRAFSVLGIHEVMWDAEGKDVDTHVVRKLLSRYPDFFEERVLGKDVFIT
;
A
#
# COMPACT_ATOMS: atom_id res chain seq x y z
N MET A 1 -22.75 -3.96 -8.13
CA MET A 1 -22.42 -2.57 -7.75
C MET A 1 -21.00 -2.59 -7.17
N ARG A 2 -20.08 -1.73 -7.61
CA ARG A 2 -18.69 -1.70 -7.09
C ARG A 2 -18.72 -1.31 -5.61
N ARG A 3 -17.93 -2.00 -4.78
CA ARG A 3 -17.71 -1.60 -3.38
C ARG A 3 -16.85 -0.34 -3.37
N ILE A 4 -17.33 0.72 -2.73
CA ILE A 4 -16.55 1.94 -2.49
C ILE A 4 -15.94 1.82 -1.08
N PRO A 5 -14.60 1.81 -0.95
CA PRO A 5 -13.91 1.80 0.33
C PRO A 5 -14.32 2.98 1.22
N ARG A 6 -14.37 2.75 2.54
CA ARG A 6 -14.54 3.82 3.54
C ARG A 6 -13.21 4.30 4.14
N THR A 7 -12.13 3.59 3.84
CA THR A 7 -10.79 3.84 4.36
C THR A 7 -9.79 3.83 3.22
N MET A 8 -8.95 4.86 3.18
CA MET A 8 -7.86 5.00 2.23
C MET A 8 -6.58 5.38 3.00
N SER A 9 -5.50 4.62 2.79
CA SER A 9 -4.15 4.99 3.23
C SER A 9 -3.52 5.88 2.17
N THR A 10 -2.67 6.83 2.57
CA THR A 10 -1.98 7.74 1.64
C THR A 10 -0.49 7.79 1.94
N GLN A 11 0.29 8.34 1.02
CA GLN A 11 1.75 8.49 1.13
C GLN A 11 2.14 9.95 1.47
N HIS A 12 1.28 10.67 2.19
CA HIS A 12 1.64 12.00 2.68
C HIS A 12 2.84 11.89 3.65
N PRO A 13 3.85 12.76 3.55
CA PRO A 13 5.02 12.75 4.42
C PRO A 13 4.77 13.55 5.71
N ASP A 14 3.65 13.29 6.39
CA ASP A 14 3.21 14.03 7.59
C ASP A 14 3.54 13.31 8.91
N ASN A 15 4.19 12.15 8.85
CA ASN A 15 4.56 11.38 10.04
C ASN A 15 5.69 12.05 10.84
N ALA A 16 5.48 12.23 12.15
CA ALA A 16 6.51 12.82 13.03
C ALA A 16 7.67 11.86 13.37
N ARG A 17 7.42 10.54 13.28
CA ARG A 17 8.39 9.48 13.55
C ARG A 17 8.21 8.35 12.57
N ILE A 18 9.31 7.68 12.25
CA ILE A 18 9.29 6.50 11.40
C ILE A 18 8.73 5.30 12.17
N PRO A 19 7.85 4.49 11.55
CA PRO A 19 7.34 3.29 12.19
C PRO A 19 8.44 2.23 12.35
N GLY A 20 8.41 1.49 13.46
CA GLY A 20 9.49 0.54 13.80
C GLY A 20 9.66 -0.67 12.88
N TRP A 21 8.79 -0.84 11.88
CA TRP A 21 8.97 -1.86 10.83
C TRP A 21 9.78 -1.35 9.63
N ALA A 22 9.94 -0.03 9.49
CA ALA A 22 10.75 0.56 8.44
C ALA A 22 12.23 0.53 8.86
N GLY A 23 13.10 0.16 7.93
CA GLY A 23 14.53 -0.03 8.19
C GLY A 23 15.40 1.22 8.04
N GLY A 24 14.83 2.34 7.59
CA GLY A 24 15.54 3.60 7.32
C GLY A 24 14.90 4.81 7.98
N GLU A 25 15.35 6.01 7.63
CA GLU A 25 14.83 7.28 8.17
C GLU A 25 13.64 7.83 7.38
N VAL A 26 13.33 7.23 6.22
CA VAL A 26 12.22 7.58 5.33
C VAL A 26 11.56 6.29 4.83
N ILE A 27 10.26 6.33 4.59
CA ILE A 27 9.53 5.24 3.93
C ILE A 27 9.64 5.50 2.42
N GLU A 28 10.48 4.74 1.73
CA GLU A 28 10.74 4.89 0.30
C GLU A 28 10.99 3.53 -0.37
N GLY A 29 10.80 3.46 -1.69
CA GLY A 29 11.07 2.27 -2.50
C GLY A 29 10.34 1.02 -2.01
N GLU A 30 11.09 -0.05 -1.70
CA GLU A 30 10.50 -1.32 -1.22
C GLU A 30 9.72 -1.19 0.10
N ALA A 31 10.05 -0.19 0.94
CA ALA A 31 9.34 0.04 2.18
C ALA A 31 7.90 0.49 1.93
N GLU A 32 7.64 1.22 0.83
CA GLU A 32 6.30 1.67 0.45
C GLU A 32 5.42 0.49 0.00
N VAL A 33 6.01 -0.50 -0.68
CA VAL A 33 5.31 -1.74 -1.06
C VAL A 33 4.94 -2.55 0.18
N VAL A 34 5.86 -2.61 1.17
CA VAL A 34 5.58 -3.23 2.47
C VAL A 34 4.47 -2.48 3.20
N GLU A 35 4.51 -1.15 3.19
CA GLU A 35 3.49 -0.31 3.83
C GLU A 35 2.11 -0.54 3.22
N ALA A 36 1.99 -0.52 1.89
CA ALA A 36 0.74 -0.79 1.19
C ALA A 36 0.17 -2.16 1.58
N TYR A 37 1.01 -3.20 1.63
CA TYR A 37 0.60 -4.51 2.12
C TYR A 37 0.15 -4.49 3.58
N ARG A 38 0.84 -3.78 4.47
CA ARG A 38 0.47 -3.66 5.89
C ARG A 38 -0.83 -2.87 6.08
N ALA A 39 -1.09 -1.86 5.26
CA ALA A 39 -2.37 -1.14 5.26
C ALA A 39 -3.53 -2.13 5.01
N PHE A 40 -3.39 -3.02 4.03
CA PHE A 40 -4.40 -4.04 3.76
C PHE A 40 -4.47 -5.12 4.84
N SER A 41 -3.34 -5.73 5.19
CA SER A 41 -3.28 -6.97 6.00
C SER A 41 -3.35 -6.75 7.51
N VAL A 42 -2.78 -5.64 8.01
CA VAL A 42 -2.68 -5.35 9.44
C VAL A 42 -3.73 -4.33 9.87
N LEU A 43 -3.93 -3.28 9.08
CA LEU A 43 -4.84 -2.17 9.44
C LEU A 43 -6.27 -2.37 8.91
N GLY A 44 -6.50 -3.34 8.02
CA GLY A 44 -7.81 -3.57 7.42
C GLY A 44 -8.30 -2.41 6.54
N ILE A 45 -7.38 -1.60 6.02
CA ILE A 45 -7.67 -0.56 5.04
C ILE A 45 -8.02 -1.24 3.71
N HIS A 46 -8.93 -0.64 2.94
CA HIS A 46 -9.41 -1.24 1.69
C HIS A 46 -8.90 -0.51 0.44
N GLU A 47 -8.27 0.64 0.60
CA GLU A 47 -7.73 1.43 -0.50
C GLU A 47 -6.37 2.03 -0.11
N VAL A 48 -5.43 2.01 -1.03
CA VAL A 48 -4.14 2.71 -0.87
C VAL A 48 -4.01 3.67 -2.04
N MET A 49 -3.83 4.95 -1.74
CA MET A 49 -3.40 5.95 -2.71
C MET A 49 -1.92 5.76 -2.98
N TRP A 50 -1.56 5.60 -4.24
CA TRP A 50 -0.18 5.50 -4.70
C TRP A 50 0.23 6.81 -5.36
N ASP A 51 1.01 7.62 -4.63
CA ASP A 51 1.40 8.94 -5.10
C ASP A 51 2.42 8.83 -6.24
N ALA A 52 2.02 9.28 -7.43
CA ALA A 52 2.86 9.37 -8.62
C ALA A 52 3.17 10.83 -9.02
N GLU A 53 2.72 11.81 -8.22
CA GLU A 53 2.88 13.23 -8.49
C GLU A 53 4.11 13.80 -7.76
N GLY A 54 4.22 13.52 -6.46
CA GLY A 54 5.14 14.23 -5.56
C GLY A 54 6.50 13.57 -5.31
N LYS A 55 6.77 12.40 -5.89
CA LYS A 55 7.94 11.58 -5.56
C LYS A 55 8.45 10.70 -6.72
N ASP A 56 9.62 10.10 -6.52
CA ASP A 56 10.13 9.04 -7.41
C ASP A 56 9.37 7.73 -7.18
N VAL A 57 8.27 7.60 -7.91
CA VAL A 57 7.27 6.55 -7.70
C VAL A 57 7.71 5.21 -8.28
N ASP A 58 7.48 4.13 -7.54
CA ASP A 58 7.60 2.79 -8.09
C ASP A 58 6.39 2.44 -8.96
N THR A 59 6.63 2.33 -10.27
CA THR A 59 5.62 2.00 -11.28
C THR A 59 5.22 0.53 -11.30
N HIS A 60 5.89 -0.34 -10.53
CA HIS A 60 5.67 -1.78 -10.50
C HIS A 60 4.98 -2.26 -9.22
N VAL A 61 4.37 -1.37 -8.43
CA VAL A 61 3.72 -1.68 -7.15
C VAL A 61 2.77 -2.88 -7.22
N VAL A 62 1.92 -2.95 -8.25
CA VAL A 62 0.97 -4.07 -8.42
C VAL A 62 1.70 -5.39 -8.58
N ARG A 63 2.72 -5.44 -9.45
CA ARG A 63 3.51 -6.65 -9.66
C ARG A 63 4.21 -7.09 -8.38
N LYS A 64 4.80 -6.15 -7.64
CA LYS A 64 5.53 -6.45 -6.40
C LYS A 64 4.59 -6.96 -5.31
N LEU A 65 3.42 -6.36 -5.14
CA LEU A 65 2.41 -6.82 -4.19
C LEU A 65 1.95 -8.25 -4.49
N LEU A 66 1.57 -8.53 -5.74
CA LEU A 66 1.09 -9.85 -6.14
C LEU A 66 2.19 -10.92 -6.09
N SER A 67 3.43 -10.56 -6.42
CA SER A 67 4.55 -11.53 -6.42
C SER A 67 5.07 -11.81 -5.00
N ARG A 68 5.02 -10.83 -4.10
CA ARG A 68 5.58 -10.93 -2.75
C ARG A 68 4.58 -11.49 -1.73
N TYR A 69 3.28 -11.27 -1.94
CA TYR A 69 2.23 -11.70 -1.02
C TYR A 69 1.09 -12.46 -1.74
N PRO A 70 1.40 -13.52 -2.50
CA PRO A 70 0.42 -14.23 -3.33
C PRO A 70 -0.77 -14.74 -2.51
N ASP A 71 -0.53 -15.42 -1.38
CA ASP A 71 -1.58 -16.00 -0.53
C ASP A 71 -2.62 -14.95 -0.09
N PHE A 72 -2.19 -13.72 0.23
CA PHE A 72 -3.09 -12.64 0.63
C PHE A 72 -3.98 -12.18 -0.52
N PHE A 73 -3.41 -12.01 -1.71
CA PHE A 73 -4.11 -11.48 -2.88
C PHE A 73 -4.91 -12.54 -3.65
N GLU A 74 -4.67 -13.83 -3.40
CA GLU A 74 -5.57 -14.91 -3.79
C GLU A 74 -6.91 -14.83 -3.04
N GLU A 75 -6.88 -14.53 -1.74
CA GLU A 75 -8.09 -14.37 -0.92
C GLU A 75 -8.74 -12.98 -1.07
N ARG A 76 -7.94 -11.93 -1.29
CA ARG A 76 -8.41 -10.54 -1.47
C ARG A 76 -7.96 -10.01 -2.82
N VAL A 77 -8.86 -10.09 -3.81
CA VAL A 77 -8.53 -9.75 -5.19
C VAL A 77 -8.40 -8.23 -5.34
N LEU A 78 -7.21 -7.79 -5.77
CA LEU A 78 -6.95 -6.39 -6.09
C LEU A 78 -7.86 -5.93 -7.24
N GLY A 79 -8.52 -4.78 -7.07
CA GLY A 79 -9.52 -4.24 -8.00
C GLY A 79 -10.95 -4.74 -7.75
N LYS A 80 -11.15 -5.67 -6.80
CA LYS A 80 -12.47 -6.19 -6.41
C LYS A 80 -12.72 -6.03 -4.91
N ASP A 81 -11.80 -6.52 -4.08
CA ASP A 81 -11.92 -6.56 -2.62
C ASP A 81 -11.11 -5.46 -1.95
N VAL A 82 -9.94 -5.14 -2.51
CA VAL A 82 -9.05 -4.03 -2.13
C VAL A 82 -8.62 -3.26 -3.37
N PHE A 83 -8.20 -2.01 -3.20
CA PHE A 83 -7.94 -1.08 -4.31
C PHE A 83 -6.62 -0.35 -4.13
N ILE A 84 -5.98 -0.04 -5.26
CA ILE A 84 -4.89 0.93 -5.35
C ILE A 84 -5.37 2.02 -6.30
N THR A 85 -5.20 3.28 -5.92
CA THR A 85 -5.60 4.46 -6.69
C THR A 85 -4.41 5.32 -7.01
#